data_AF-A0A7C9MQI5-F1
#
_entry.id   AF-A0A7C9MQI5-F1
#
_cell.length_a   1.000
_cell.length_b   1.000
_cell.length_c   1.000
_cell.angle_alpha   90.00
_cell.angle_beta   90.00
_cell.angle_gamma   90.00
#
_symmetry.space_group_name_H-M   'P 1'
#
loop_
_entity.id
_entity.type
_entity.pdbx_description
1 polymer ?
#
loop_
_entity_poly.entity_id
_entity_poly.type
_entity_poly.pdbx_seq_one_letter_code
_entity_poly.pdbx_strand_id
1 'polypeptide(L)'
;MTQYTNPDLHGDSPAWLSFIWIAFLVSLSLMVLGIYFIPVDWWIKGYLYMGTLFLTASTLTLSKSLRDKHEHERLVNRVKSARTEQVLSKYEG
;
A
#
# COMPACT_ATOMS: atom_id res chain seq x y z
N MET A 1 31.28 13.45 -14.48
CA MET A 1 30.85 12.20 -13.84
C MET A 1 29.92 12.55 -12.69
N THR A 2 28.62 12.70 -12.97
CA THR A 2 27.61 13.05 -11.95
C THR A 2 27.31 11.83 -11.08
N GLN A 3 27.65 11.92 -9.80
CA GLN A 3 27.37 10.89 -8.80
C GLN A 3 25.85 10.78 -8.60
N TYR A 4 25.27 9.61 -8.91
CA TYR A 4 23.89 9.29 -8.56
C TYR A 4 23.84 8.96 -7.06
N THR A 5 23.51 9.94 -6.22
CA THR A 5 23.08 9.65 -4.85
C THR A 5 21.85 8.74 -4.93
N ASN A 6 22.01 7.50 -4.48
CA ASN A 6 20.86 6.63 -4.26
C ASN A 6 20.03 7.27 -3.15
N PRO A 7 18.75 7.62 -3.38
CA PRO A 7 17.88 8.00 -2.27
C PRO A 7 17.80 6.79 -1.34
N ASP A 8 18.32 6.98 -0.15
CA ASP A 8 18.34 6.06 0.97
C ASP A 8 16.93 5.52 1.18
N LEU A 9 16.74 4.27 0.75
CA LEU A 9 15.53 3.49 0.94
C LEU A 9 15.52 3.02 2.40
N HIS A 10 15.36 3.94 3.34
CA HIS A 10 15.14 3.59 4.73
C HIS A 10 13.81 2.86 4.84
N GLY A 11 13.87 1.55 5.01
CA GLY A 11 12.72 0.74 5.34
C GLY A 11 12.22 1.09 6.73
N ASP A 12 10.91 1.03 6.91
CA ASP A 12 10.29 1.22 8.23
C ASP A 12 10.87 0.24 9.25
N SER A 13 11.06 0.71 10.49
CA SER A 13 11.52 -0.13 11.59
C SER A 13 10.54 -1.30 11.83
N PRO A 14 11.02 -2.52 12.16
CA PRO A 14 10.16 -3.65 12.47
C PRO A 14 9.10 -3.36 13.54
N ALA A 15 9.43 -2.53 14.53
CA ALA A 15 8.50 -2.12 15.59
C ALA A 15 7.31 -1.31 15.05
N TRP A 16 7.54 -0.46 14.05
CA TRP A 16 6.48 0.34 13.42
C TRP A 16 5.52 -0.54 12.62
N LEU A 17 6.06 -1.52 11.88
CA LEU A 17 5.27 -2.51 11.17
C LEU A 17 4.37 -3.31 12.12
N SER A 18 4.90 -3.78 13.25
CA SER A 18 4.10 -4.48 14.27
C SER A 18 2.99 -3.60 14.84
N PHE A 19 3.26 -2.33 15.12
CA PHE A 19 2.26 -1.39 15.61
C PHE A 19 1.10 -1.21 14.62
N ILE A 20 1.40 -1.02 13.33
CA ILE A 20 0.36 -0.88 12.28
C ILE A 20 -0.55 -2.11 12.24
N TRP A 21 0.04 -3.31 12.26
CA TRP A 21 -0.73 -4.56 12.23
C TRP A 21 -1.62 -4.72 13.45
N ILE A 22 -1.10 -4.43 14.65
CA ILE A 22 -1.87 -4.49 15.89
C ILE A 22 -3.00 -3.48 15.87
N ALA A 23 -2.73 -2.23 15.50
CA ALA A 23 -3.73 -1.16 15.44
C ALA A 23 -4.87 -1.51 14.46
N PHE A 24 -4.52 -2.04 13.29
CA PHE A 24 -5.50 -2.49 12.30
C PHE A 24 -6.38 -3.63 12.84
N LEU A 25 -5.78 -4.67 13.45
CA LEU A 25 -6.51 -5.79 14.03
C LEU A 25 -7.44 -5.33 15.16
N VAL A 26 -6.95 -4.48 16.07
CA VAL A 26 -7.76 -3.92 17.16
C VAL A 26 -8.93 -3.11 16.60
N SER A 27 -8.69 -2.24 15.62
CA SER A 27 -9.75 -1.45 14.98
C SER A 27 -10.81 -2.33 14.29
N LEU A 28 -10.37 -3.36 13.57
CA LEU A 28 -11.29 -4.28 12.88
C LEU A 28 -12.12 -5.09 13.88
N SER A 29 -11.49 -5.58 14.95
CA SER A 29 -12.17 -6.27 16.04
C SER A 29 -13.20 -5.38 16.75
N LEU A 30 -12.86 -4.12 17.03
CA LEU A 30 -13.80 -3.18 17.63
C LEU A 30 -15.02 -2.94 16.74
N MET A 31 -14.85 -2.84 15.42
CA MET A 31 -15.96 -2.72 14.48
C MET A 31 -16.85 -3.96 14.49
N VAL A 32 -16.25 -5.15 14.42
CA VAL A 32 -16.98 -6.43 14.45
C VAL A 32 -17.74 -6.60 15.77
N LEU A 33 -17.11 -6.29 16.91
CA LEU A 33 -17.77 -6.29 18.21
C LEU A 33 -18.90 -5.26 18.28
N GLY A 34 -18.69 -4.08 17.70
CA GLY A 34 -19.72 -3.06 17.56
C GLY A 34 -20.98 -3.60 16.90
N ILE A 35 -20.83 -4.28 15.76
CA ILE A 35 -21.93 -4.93 15.02
C ILE A 35 -22.58 -6.05 15.87
N TYR A 36 -21.79 -6.79 16.64
CA TYR A 36 -22.29 -7.86 17.51
C TYR A 36 -23.27 -7.33 18.58
N PHE A 37 -22.92 -6.21 19.23
CA PHE A 37 -23.70 -5.65 20.34
C PHE A 37 -24.97 -4.88 19.92
N ILE A 38 -25.14 -4.55 18.63
CA ILE A 38 -26.34 -3.84 18.18
C ILE A 38 -27.59 -4.75 18.34
N PRO A 39 -28.70 -4.28 18.92
CA PRO A 39 -29.93 -5.07 19.08
C PRO A 39 -30.76 -5.09 17.78
N VAL A 40 -30.21 -5.69 16.72
CA VAL A 40 -30.87 -5.86 15.42
C VAL A 40 -30.95 -7.34 15.02
N ASP A 41 -31.79 -7.62 14.03
CA ASP A 41 -31.96 -8.97 13.47
C ASP A 41 -30.64 -9.54 12.91
N TRP A 42 -30.52 -10.86 12.94
CA TRP A 42 -29.33 -11.59 12.50
C TRP A 42 -28.98 -11.32 11.03
N TRP A 43 -29.97 -11.20 10.15
CA TRP A 43 -29.74 -10.91 8.73
C TRP A 43 -29.10 -9.55 8.51
N ILE A 44 -29.51 -8.55 9.30
CA ILE A 44 -28.95 -7.20 9.24
C ILE A 44 -27.50 -7.20 9.74
N LYS A 45 -27.19 -7.91 10.83
CA LYS A 45 -25.80 -8.08 11.29
C LYS A 45 -24.94 -8.72 10.22
N GLY A 46 -25.44 -9.77 9.56
CA GLY A 46 -24.76 -10.43 8.45
C GLY A 46 -24.41 -9.47 7.32
N TYR A 47 -25.37 -8.64 6.89
CA TYR A 47 -25.14 -7.60 5.87
C TYR A 47 -24.05 -6.61 6.28
N LEU A 48 -24.07 -6.13 7.53
CA LEU A 48 -23.07 -5.21 8.06
C LEU A 48 -21.67 -5.83 8.12
N TYR A 49 -21.56 -7.10 8.53
CA TYR A 49 -20.28 -7.82 8.52
C TYR A 49 -19.73 -7.97 7.11
N MET A 50 -20.56 -8.39 6.16
CA MET A 50 -20.16 -8.52 4.75
C MET A 50 -19.66 -7.19 4.20
N GLY A 51 -20.42 -6.11 4.39
CA GLY A 51 -20.03 -4.78 3.93
C GLY A 51 -18.73 -4.30 4.56
N THR A 52 -18.57 -4.45 5.87
CA THR A 52 -17.37 -4.04 6.61
C THR A 52 -16.13 -4.79 6.11
N LEU A 53 -16.19 -6.11 6.03
CA LEU A 53 -15.05 -6.94 5.61
C LEU A 53 -14.70 -6.69 4.14
N PHE A 54 -15.70 -6.64 3.26
CA PHE A 54 -15.49 -6.41 1.84
C PHE A 54 -14.90 -5.03 1.56
N LEU A 55 -15.43 -3.98 2.20
CA LEU A 55 -14.92 -2.61 2.05
C LEU A 55 -13.49 -2.48 2.58
N THR A 56 -13.20 -3.11 3.72
CA THR A 56 -11.84 -3.10 4.30
C THR A 56 -10.86 -3.81 3.35
N ALA A 57 -11.21 -5.01 2.88
CA ALA A 57 -10.38 -5.76 1.95
C ALA A 57 -10.17 -5.02 0.62
N SER A 58 -11.22 -4.43 0.05
CA SER A 58 -11.12 -3.66 -1.21
C SER A 58 -10.25 -2.41 -1.05
N THR A 59 -10.34 -1.72 0.08
CA THR A 59 -9.49 -0.56 0.39
C THR A 59 -8.02 -0.97 0.50
N LEU A 60 -7.70 -2.08 1.16
CA LEU A 60 -6.33 -2.59 1.25
C LEU A 60 -5.77 -3.01 -0.11
N THR A 61 -6.58 -3.64 -0.96
CA THR A 61 -6.21 -3.99 -2.33
C THR A 61 -6.00 -2.72 -3.16
N LEU A 62 -6.88 -1.74 -3.07
CA LEU A 62 -6.75 -0.46 -3.76
C LEU A 62 -5.47 0.28 -3.36
N SER A 63 -5.17 0.34 -2.06
CA SER A 63 -3.94 0.96 -1.54
C SER A 63 -2.69 0.27 -2.09
N LYS A 64 -2.67 -1.07 -2.13
CA LYS A 64 -1.57 -1.84 -2.75
C LYS A 64 -1.46 -1.52 -4.24
N SER A 65 -2.54 -1.63 -5.00
CA SER A 65 -2.53 -1.36 -6.44
C SER A 65 -2.03 0.05 -6.78
N LEU A 66 -2.38 1.06 -5.96
CA LEU A 66 -1.90 2.43 -6.16
C LEU A 66 -0.40 2.57 -5.86
N ARG A 67 0.08 1.93 -4.78
CA ARG A 67 1.50 1.89 -4.44
C ARG A 67 2.30 1.17 -5.52
N ASP A 68 1.84 0.00 -5.95
CA ASP A 68 2.48 -0.81 -6.98
C ASP A 68 2.58 0.00 -8.29
N LYS A 69 1.50 0.69 -8.69
CA LYS A 69 1.52 1.59 -9.85
C LYS A 69 2.58 2.69 -9.71
N HIS A 70 2.67 3.33 -8.54
CA HIS A 70 3.65 4.37 -8.29
C HIS A 70 5.11 3.85 -8.36
N GLU A 71 5.36 2.69 -7.78
CA GLU A 71 6.67 2.02 -7.84
C GLU A 71 7.02 1.62 -9.28
N HIS A 72 6.07 1.06 -10.05
CA HIS A 72 6.24 0.73 -11.46
C HIS A 72 6.61 1.95 -12.32
N GLU A 73 5.89 3.07 -12.18
CA GLU A 73 6.18 4.30 -12.93
C GLU A 73 7.58 4.83 -12.61
N ARG A 74 7.98 4.82 -11.34
CA ARG A 74 9.33 5.23 -10.89
C ARG A 74 10.43 4.36 -11.51
N LEU A 75 10.24 3.05 -11.54
CA LEU A 75 11.19 2.10 -12.14
C LEU A 75 11.29 2.29 -13.66
N VAL A 76 10.16 2.45 -14.35
CA VAL A 76 10.13 2.68 -15.80
C VAL A 76 10.86 3.97 -16.16
N ASN A 77 10.66 5.05 -15.41
CA ASN A 77 11.34 6.33 -15.65
C ASN A 77 12.86 6.25 -15.43
N ARG A 78 13.33 5.46 -14.45
CA ARG A 78 14.75 5.19 -14.25
C ARG A 78 15.37 4.42 -15.42
N VAL A 79 14.67 3.41 -15.95
CA VAL A 79 15.15 2.68 -17.13
C VAL A 79 15.19 3.58 -18.36
N LYS A 80 14.15 4.41 -18.56
CA LYS A 80 14.09 5.37 -19.67
C LYS A 80 15.26 6.37 -19.61
N SER A 81 15.52 6.98 -18.47
CA SER A 81 16.64 7.92 -18.30
C SER A 81 18.00 7.27 -18.56
N ALA A 82 18.27 6.08 -18.00
CA ALA A 82 19.51 5.36 -18.25
C ALA A 82 19.69 4.97 -19.74
N ARG A 83 18.61 4.60 -20.43
CA ARG A 83 18.66 4.32 -21.88
C ARG A 83 18.90 5.58 -22.70
N THR A 84 18.25 6.69 -22.35
CA THR A 84 18.47 7.99 -23.00
C THR A 84 19.92 8.42 -22.84
N GLU A 85 20.49 8.32 -21.64
CA GLU A 85 21.91 8.63 -21.39
C GLU A 85 22.86 7.75 -22.22
N GLN A 86 22.61 6.44 -22.31
CA GLN A 86 23.40 5.54 -23.17
C GLN A 86 23.36 5.91 -24.65
N VAL A 87 22.21 6.41 -25.14
CA VAL A 87 22.07 6.84 -26.52
C VAL A 87 22.85 8.13 -26.75
N LEU A 88 22.69 9.13 -25.86
CA LEU A 88 23.43 10.39 -25.95
C LEU A 88 24.95 10.17 -25.92
N SER A 89 25.45 9.32 -25.02
CA SER A 89 26.89 9.04 -24.91
C SER A 89 27.51 8.40 -26.16
N LYS A 90 26.71 7.73 -27.01
CA LYS A 90 27.19 7.16 -28.28
C LYS A 90 27.38 8.21 -29.38
N TYR A 91 26.77 9.38 -29.25
CA TYR A 91 26.88 10.47 -30.23
C TYR A 91 27.83 11.58 -29.79
N GLU A 92 28.13 11.67 -28.48
CA GLU A 92 29.07 12.65 -27.91
C GLU A 92 30.54 12.19 -27.88
N GLY A 93 30.83 10.94 -28.26
CA GLY A 93 32.19 10.39 -28.41
C GLY A 93 32.53 10.09 -29.85
#